data_AF-A0A833TCL8-F1
#
_entry.id   AF-A0A833TCL8-F1
#
_cell.length_a   1.000
_cell.length_b   1.000
_cell.length_c   1.000
_cell.angle_alpha   90.00
_cell.angle_beta   90.00
_cell.angle_gamma   90.00
#
_symmetry.space_group_name_H-M   'P 1'
#
loop_
_entity.id
_entity.type
_entity.pdbx_description
1 polymer ?
#
loop_
_entity_poly.entity_id
_entity_poly.type
_entity_poly.pdbx_seq_one_letter_code
_entity_poly.pdbx_strand_id
1 'polypeptide(L)'
;MIKKLPAVAGEVSGDVFCGLTMAQHDPSGDVVFLHRNHLKLTGDSKVENFDPRLKKVFGNAVPSQRAISEDGYPDPAIWTHLVSFREDSPRSEYIIQKHGAMNRFTGMQRCFGGRELHRNPHFDTQEFTHLSFAGLELRLRQFAMSAAKLQVKIGKLST
;
A
#
# COMPACT_ATOMS: atom_id res chain seq x y z
N MET A 1 -16.02 12.09 -19.49
CA MET A 1 -14.61 12.46 -19.25
C MET A 1 -14.37 12.41 -17.74
N ILE A 2 -13.34 11.69 -17.28
CA ILE A 2 -13.01 11.62 -15.85
C ILE A 2 -12.36 12.95 -15.44
N LYS A 3 -13.01 13.72 -14.56
CA LYS A 3 -12.51 15.03 -14.12
C LYS A 3 -11.52 14.94 -12.97
N LYS A 4 -11.78 14.05 -12.02
CA LYS A 4 -10.99 13.84 -10.81
C LYS A 4 -9.68 13.13 -11.15
N LEU A 5 -8.56 13.73 -10.78
CA LEU A 5 -7.24 13.18 -11.07
C LEU A 5 -6.99 11.91 -10.23
N PRO A 6 -6.01 11.06 -10.61
CA PRO A 6 -5.63 9.92 -9.80
C PRO A 6 -5.21 10.36 -8.38
N ALA A 7 -5.50 9.51 -7.40
CA ALA A 7 -5.11 9.68 -6.01
C ALA A 7 -4.03 8.67 -5.63
N VAL A 8 -3.47 8.85 -4.43
CA VAL A 8 -2.47 7.94 -3.87
C VAL A 8 -2.99 7.40 -2.55
N ALA A 9 -3.04 6.07 -2.42
CA ALA A 9 -3.35 5.40 -1.17
C ALA A 9 -2.07 4.83 -0.55
N GLY A 10 -2.01 4.86 0.78
CA GLY A 10 -0.80 4.49 1.48
C GLY A 10 -0.94 4.43 2.99
N GLU A 11 0.19 4.15 3.61
CA GLU A 11 0.35 4.07 5.04
C GLU A 11 0.79 5.43 5.60
N VAL A 12 0.34 5.75 6.80
CA VAL A 12 0.84 6.88 7.59
C VAL A 12 1.48 6.32 8.85
N SER A 13 2.72 6.72 9.12
CA SER A 13 3.48 6.37 10.33
C SER A 13 4.08 7.64 10.93
N GLY A 14 3.54 8.07 12.07
CA GLY A 14 3.76 9.43 12.57
C GLY A 14 3.28 10.46 11.55
N ASP A 15 4.14 11.42 11.23
CA ASP A 15 3.84 12.45 10.22
C ASP A 15 4.24 12.06 8.78
N VAL A 16 4.73 10.82 8.59
CA VAL A 16 5.22 10.37 7.29
C VAL A 16 4.17 9.55 6.57
N PHE A 17 3.71 10.05 5.43
CA PHE A 17 2.93 9.29 4.46
C PHE A 17 3.85 8.50 3.54
N CYS A 18 3.47 7.25 3.26
CA CYS A 18 4.09 6.42 2.26
C CYS A 18 3.03 5.87 1.30
N GLY A 19 2.83 6.56 0.18
CA GLY A 19 1.97 6.10 -0.89
C GLY A 19 2.55 4.91 -1.63
N LEU A 20 1.81 3.81 -1.64
CA LEU A 20 2.21 2.53 -2.23
C LEU A 20 1.17 2.01 -3.24
N THR A 21 0.04 2.70 -3.33
CA THR A 21 -1.09 2.33 -4.17
C THR A 21 -1.56 3.54 -4.97
N MET A 22 -1.79 3.35 -6.27
CA MET A 22 -2.48 4.34 -7.10
C MET A 22 -4.00 4.10 -7.02
N ALA A 23 -4.77 5.17 -6.85
CA ALA A 23 -6.23 5.14 -6.87
C ALA A 23 -6.76 5.88 -8.11
N GLN A 24 -7.75 5.30 -8.79
CA GLN A 24 -8.40 5.93 -9.94
C GLN A 24 -9.90 6.09 -9.68
N HIS A 25 -10.47 7.13 -10.28
CA HIS A 25 -11.85 7.54 -10.07
C HIS A 25 -12.71 7.34 -11.31
N ASP A 26 -14.01 7.19 -11.10
CA ASP A 26 -15.01 7.27 -12.16
C ASP A 26 -15.36 8.74 -12.52
N PRO A 27 -16.29 8.97 -13.46
CA PRO A 27 -16.76 10.32 -13.77
C PRO A 27 -17.47 11.06 -12.63
N SER A 28 -18.02 10.34 -11.64
CA SER A 28 -18.68 10.89 -10.45
C SER A 28 -17.67 11.30 -9.37
N GLY A 29 -16.43 10.83 -9.47
CA GLY A 29 -15.36 11.11 -8.51
C GLY A 29 -15.20 10.01 -7.45
N ASP A 30 -15.89 8.89 -7.60
CA ASP A 30 -15.80 7.74 -6.70
C ASP A 30 -14.59 6.87 -7.07
N VAL A 31 -13.91 6.32 -6.06
CA VAL A 31 -12.79 5.40 -6.27
C VAL A 31 -13.31 4.10 -6.86
N VAL A 32 -12.82 3.73 -8.04
CA VAL A 32 -13.20 2.48 -8.74
C VAL A 32 -12.05 1.50 -8.87
N PHE A 33 -10.81 1.94 -8.66
CA PHE A 33 -9.65 1.08 -8.81
C PHE A 33 -8.53 1.47 -7.85
N LEU A 34 -7.95 0.45 -7.21
CA LEU A 34 -6.77 0.55 -6.35
C LEU A 34 -5.71 -0.41 -6.89
N HIS A 35 -4.58 0.15 -7.32
CA HIS A 35 -3.43 -0.63 -7.81
C HIS A 35 -2.30 -0.59 -6.80
N ARG A 36 -1.99 -1.72 -6.15
CA ARG A 36 -0.80 -1.87 -5.30
C ARG A 36 0.46 -1.84 -6.18
N ASN A 37 1.02 -0.64 -6.35
CA ASN A 37 2.28 -0.42 -7.08
C ASN A 37 3.46 -1.10 -6.38
N HIS A 38 3.40 -1.12 -5.04
CA HIS A 38 4.38 -1.72 -4.16
C HIS A 38 3.70 -2.62 -3.11
N LEU A 39 4.49 -3.51 -2.48
CA LEU A 39 4.02 -4.50 -1.50
C LEU A 39 2.82 -5.29 -2.02
N LYS A 40 3.05 -6.14 -3.03
CA LYS A 40 2.01 -7.02 -3.57
C LYS A 40 1.57 -8.03 -2.52
N LEU A 41 0.33 -8.50 -2.62
CA LEU A 41 -0.18 -9.58 -1.78
C LEU A 41 0.43 -10.91 -2.24
N THR A 42 1.01 -11.64 -1.31
CA THR A 42 1.68 -12.92 -1.54
C THR A 42 1.07 -14.04 -0.69
N GLY A 43 0.44 -13.71 0.43
CA GLY A 43 -0.02 -14.68 1.42
C GLY A 43 1.12 -15.33 2.23
N ASP A 44 2.36 -14.85 2.09
CA ASP A 44 3.56 -15.34 2.78
C ASP A 44 4.15 -14.23 3.65
N SER A 45 4.68 -14.56 4.82
CA SER A 45 5.31 -13.61 5.75
C SER A 45 6.77 -13.34 5.43
N LYS A 46 7.35 -14.02 4.43
CA LYS A 46 8.74 -13.83 4.01
C LYS A 46 8.91 -12.51 3.27
N VAL A 47 9.64 -11.58 3.90
CA VAL A 47 9.97 -10.24 3.38
C VAL A 47 10.53 -10.25 1.95
N GLU A 48 11.35 -11.26 1.62
CA GLU A 48 11.93 -11.45 0.29
C GLU A 48 10.90 -11.66 -0.83
N ASN A 49 9.70 -12.14 -0.49
CA ASN A 49 8.61 -12.32 -1.45
C ASN A 49 7.87 -11.01 -1.74
N PHE A 50 7.92 -10.02 -0.84
CA PHE A 50 7.32 -8.70 -1.03
C PHE A 50 8.16 -7.77 -1.91
N ASP A 51 9.48 -7.81 -1.73
CA ASP A 51 10.44 -7.12 -2.59
C ASP A 51 11.70 -7.99 -2.77
N PRO A 52 11.83 -8.65 -3.93
CA PRO A 52 13.00 -9.47 -4.26
C PRO A 52 14.33 -8.72 -4.18
N ARG A 53 14.32 -7.38 -4.27
CA ARG A 53 15.53 -6.56 -4.18
C ARG A 53 16.11 -6.52 -2.78
N LEU A 54 15.27 -6.69 -1.75
CA LEU A 54 15.72 -6.69 -0.35
C LEU A 54 16.58 -7.92 -0.02
N LYS A 55 16.36 -9.05 -0.70
CA LYS A 55 17.22 -10.24 -0.60
C LYS A 55 18.68 -9.92 -0.92
N LYS A 56 18.92 -9.00 -1.87
CA LYS A 56 20.27 -8.57 -2.28
C LYS A 56 20.92 -7.61 -1.28
N VAL A 57 20.12 -6.85 -0.54
CA VAL A 57 20.59 -5.85 0.44
C VAL A 57 20.87 -6.49 1.81
N PHE A 58 20.01 -7.42 2.24
CA PHE A 58 20.12 -8.06 3.56
C PHE A 58 20.82 -9.42 3.52
N GLY A 59 21.12 -9.99 2.35
CA GLY A 59 21.74 -11.32 2.24
C GLY A 59 20.93 -12.39 2.98
N ASN A 60 21.61 -13.28 3.71
CA ASN A 60 20.99 -14.26 4.61
C ASN A 60 20.72 -13.70 6.03
N ALA A 61 21.05 -12.42 6.28
CA ALA A 61 20.66 -11.76 7.53
C ALA A 61 19.17 -11.43 7.41
N VAL A 62 18.35 -12.47 7.59
CA VAL A 62 16.90 -12.34 7.66
C VAL A 62 16.62 -11.32 8.75
N PRO A 63 15.96 -10.18 8.49
CA PRO A 63 15.24 -9.49 9.53
C PRO A 63 14.07 -10.42 9.86
N SER A 64 14.33 -11.49 10.62
CA SER A 64 13.46 -12.65 10.80
C SER A 64 12.19 -12.35 11.60
N GLN A 65 11.89 -11.08 11.90
CA GLN A 65 10.93 -10.78 12.96
C GLN A 65 10.22 -9.41 12.90
N ARG A 66 10.12 -8.72 11.76
CA ARG A 66 9.38 -7.43 11.73
C ARG A 66 8.25 -7.30 10.71
N ALA A 67 7.63 -8.40 10.28
CA ALA A 67 6.50 -8.31 9.35
C ALA A 67 5.44 -9.40 9.50
N ILE A 68 5.25 -9.99 10.67
CA ILE A 68 3.88 -10.42 10.99
C ILE A 68 3.18 -9.11 11.31
N SER A 69 2.25 -8.68 10.46
CA SER A 69 1.37 -7.60 10.86
C SER A 69 0.73 -8.01 12.19
N GLU A 70 0.73 -7.13 13.19
CA GLU A 70 0.32 -7.45 14.57
C GLU A 70 -1.08 -8.12 14.63
N ASP A 71 -1.88 -7.94 13.57
CA ASP A 71 -3.19 -8.55 13.33
C ASP A 71 -3.18 -10.02 12.84
N GLY A 72 -2.02 -10.66 12.75
CA GLY A 72 -1.87 -12.10 12.44
C GLY A 72 -1.93 -12.48 10.95
N TYR A 73 -1.90 -11.51 10.04
CA TYR A 73 -1.83 -11.78 8.59
C TYR A 73 -0.39 -11.76 8.06
N PRO A 74 -0.09 -12.52 6.99
CA PRO A 74 1.25 -12.52 6.39
C PRO A 74 1.55 -11.23 5.63
N ASP A 75 0.58 -10.74 4.86
CA ASP A 75 0.71 -9.50 4.11
C ASP A 75 0.36 -8.29 4.99
N PRO A 76 1.08 -7.17 4.87
CA PRO A 76 0.79 -5.97 5.64
C PRO A 76 -0.45 -5.21 5.12
N ALA A 77 -1.16 -4.54 6.04
CA ALA A 77 -2.16 -3.52 5.72
C ALA A 77 -1.47 -2.19 5.43
N ILE A 78 -1.66 -1.66 4.21
CA ILE A 78 -1.02 -0.45 3.71
C ILE A 78 -2.03 0.61 3.24
N TRP A 79 -3.34 0.34 3.34
CA TRP A 79 -4.38 1.33 3.02
C TRP A 79 -4.93 1.94 4.31
N THR A 80 -4.20 2.91 4.86
CA THR A 80 -4.69 3.67 6.01
C THR A 80 -5.27 5.02 5.58
N HIS A 81 -4.69 5.65 4.56
CA HIS A 81 -5.13 6.95 4.06
C HIS A 81 -5.19 6.98 2.53
N LEU A 82 -6.13 7.77 2.02
CA LEU A 82 -6.27 8.17 0.63
C LEU A 82 -5.93 9.66 0.52
N VAL A 83 -4.95 9.99 -0.32
CA VAL A 83 -4.52 11.36 -0.60
C VAL A 83 -4.99 11.73 -2.00
N SER A 84 -5.92 12.68 -2.08
CA SER A 84 -6.59 13.10 -3.32
C SER A 84 -6.26 14.54 -3.65
N PHE A 85 -6.09 14.85 -4.94
CA PHE A 85 -5.88 16.23 -5.37
C PHE A 85 -7.19 17.02 -5.26
N ARG A 86 -7.09 18.25 -4.74
CA ARG A 86 -8.24 19.13 -4.58
C ARG A 86 -8.73 19.66 -5.92
N GLU A 87 -10.04 19.77 -6.07
CA GLU A 87 -10.66 20.23 -7.32
C GLU A 87 -10.46 21.73 -7.57
N ASP A 88 -10.30 22.52 -6.49
CA ASP A 88 -10.07 23.96 -6.53
C ASP A 88 -8.59 24.32 -6.83
N SER A 89 -7.69 23.34 -6.75
CA SER A 89 -6.27 23.56 -6.96
C SER A 89 -5.92 23.58 -8.46
N PRO A 90 -5.01 24.47 -8.89
CA PRO A 90 -4.61 24.54 -10.29
C PRO A 90 -3.89 23.25 -10.68
N ARG A 91 -4.25 22.66 -11.83
CA ARG A 91 -3.70 21.37 -12.28
C ARG A 91 -2.17 21.34 -12.39
N SER A 92 -1.50 22.47 -12.52
CA SER A 92 -0.03 22.58 -12.47
C SER A 92 0.57 22.11 -11.14
N GLU A 93 -0.21 22.16 -10.06
CA GLU A 93 0.19 21.74 -8.70
C GLU A 93 -0.08 20.26 -8.43
N TYR A 94 -0.61 19.52 -9.42
CA TYR A 94 -0.74 18.07 -9.32
C TYR A 94 0.65 17.40 -9.46
N ILE A 95 1.41 17.44 -8.38
CA ILE A 95 2.78 16.91 -8.30
C ILE A 95 2.82 15.75 -7.31
N ILE A 96 2.87 14.52 -7.84
CA ILE A 96 3.12 13.33 -7.02
C ILE A 96 4.63 13.18 -6.81
N GLN A 97 5.09 13.57 -5.62
CA GLN A 97 6.50 13.46 -5.25
C GLN A 97 6.90 12.00 -5.01
N LYS A 98 8.19 11.72 -5.17
CA LYS A 98 8.82 10.45 -4.79
C LYS A 98 9.78 10.71 -3.63
N HIS A 99 9.77 9.87 -2.61
CA HIS A 99 10.72 9.97 -1.51
C HIS A 99 11.05 8.59 -0.93
N GLY A 100 12.15 8.51 -0.19
CA GLY A 100 12.41 7.36 0.67
C GLY A 100 11.72 7.55 2.02
N ALA A 101 11.08 6.50 2.53
CA ALA A 101 10.67 6.44 3.92
C ALA A 101 10.94 5.04 4.47
N MET A 102 11.20 4.98 5.77
CA MET A 102 11.23 3.71 6.48
C MET A 102 9.78 3.32 6.74
N ASN A 103 9.34 2.20 6.19
CA ASN A 103 8.07 1.60 6.55
C ASN A 103 8.30 0.49 7.57
N ARG A 104 7.24 0.10 8.27
CA ARG A 104 7.30 -0.92 9.31
C ARG A 104 7.44 -2.34 8.78
N PHE A 105 7.37 -2.55 7.47
CA PHE A 105 7.21 -3.88 6.85
C PHE A 105 8.45 -4.37 6.12
N THR A 106 9.06 -3.51 5.29
CA THR A 106 10.18 -3.81 4.41
C THR A 106 11.40 -2.93 4.66
N GLY A 107 11.31 -1.99 5.61
CA GLY A 107 12.38 -1.05 5.92
C GLY A 107 12.37 0.13 4.95
N MET A 108 13.54 0.52 4.43
CA MET A 108 13.64 1.67 3.53
C MET A 108 12.97 1.36 2.18
N GLN A 109 11.83 1.99 1.93
CA GLN A 109 11.00 1.80 0.75
C GLN A 109 10.92 3.11 -0.05
N ARG A 110 10.77 2.99 -1.37
CA ARG A 110 10.36 4.12 -2.21
C ARG A 110 8.85 4.34 -2.06
N CYS A 111 8.50 5.55 -1.67
CA CYS A 111 7.14 6.01 -1.45
C CYS A 111 6.76 7.09 -2.46
N PHE A 112 5.47 7.20 -2.71
CA PHE A 112 4.88 8.23 -3.55
C PHE A 112 3.91 9.11 -2.77
N GLY A 113 3.67 10.31 -3.26
CA GLY A 113 2.95 11.34 -2.53
C GLY A 113 3.90 12.23 -1.74
N GLY A 114 3.41 13.38 -1.30
CA GLY A 114 4.17 14.25 -0.40
C GLY A 114 4.50 13.51 0.89
N ARG A 115 5.71 13.70 1.43
CA ARG A 115 6.17 12.99 2.64
C ARG A 115 5.28 13.30 3.85
N GLU A 116 4.82 14.54 3.98
CA GLU A 116 4.02 15.02 5.11
C GLU A 116 2.65 15.43 4.60
N LEU A 117 1.60 14.80 5.14
CA LEU A 117 0.22 14.98 4.66
C LEU A 117 -0.25 16.44 4.73
N HIS A 118 0.10 17.15 5.80
CA HIS A 118 -0.42 18.48 6.09
C HIS A 118 0.35 19.63 5.46
N ARG A 119 1.47 19.35 4.78
CA ARG A 119 2.31 20.42 4.19
C ARG A 119 1.88 20.83 2.79
N ASN A 120 1.16 19.97 2.07
CA ASN A 120 0.73 20.28 0.72
C ASN A 120 -0.73 20.76 0.73
N PRO A 121 -0.99 22.06 0.50
CA PRO A 121 -2.37 22.59 0.54
C PRO A 121 -3.24 22.13 -0.63
N HIS A 122 -2.66 21.49 -1.66
CA HIS A 122 -3.36 21.08 -2.87
C HIS A 122 -3.91 19.65 -2.82
N PHE A 123 -3.67 18.93 -1.72
CA PHE A 123 -4.14 17.56 -1.54
C PHE A 123 -4.95 17.43 -0.25
N ASP A 124 -6.09 16.76 -0.37
CA ASP A 124 -6.90 16.35 0.77
C ASP A 124 -6.51 14.95 1.20
N THR A 125 -6.57 14.71 2.50
CA THR A 125 -6.30 13.41 3.11
C THR A 125 -7.56 12.88 3.76
N GLN A 126 -7.89 11.63 3.47
CA GLN A 126 -9.02 10.92 4.06
C GLN A 126 -8.56 9.58 4.63
N GLU A 127 -8.98 9.24 5.84
CA GLU A 127 -8.78 7.90 6.39
C GLU A 127 -9.60 6.87 5.62
N PHE A 128 -9.00 5.71 5.34
CA PHE A 128 -9.68 4.60 4.68
C PHE A 128 -10.85 4.06 5.49
N THR A 129 -10.82 4.19 6.82
CA THR A 129 -11.88 3.79 7.75
C THR A 129 -13.22 4.47 7.46
N HIS A 130 -13.19 5.68 6.87
CA HIS A 130 -14.39 6.44 6.50
C HIS A 130 -14.92 6.10 5.10
N LEU A 131 -14.23 5.24 4.34
CA LEU A 131 -14.67 4.82 3.00
C LEU A 131 -15.62 3.63 3.09
N SER A 132 -16.61 3.56 2.20
CA SER A 132 -17.59 2.46 2.14
C SER A 132 -16.96 1.09 1.90
N PHE A 133 -15.71 1.05 1.42
CA PHE A 133 -14.92 -0.13 1.14
C PHE A 133 -13.72 -0.30 2.09
N ALA A 134 -13.74 0.30 3.28
CA ALA A 134 -12.67 0.21 4.29
C ALA A 134 -12.20 -1.24 4.55
N GLY A 135 -13.12 -2.21 4.52
CA GLY A 135 -12.81 -3.63 4.75
C GLY A 135 -12.20 -4.38 3.55
N LEU A 136 -12.01 -3.72 2.40
CA LEU A 136 -11.54 -4.36 1.17
C LEU A 136 -10.13 -4.96 1.33
N GLU A 137 -9.21 -4.21 1.95
CA GLU A 137 -7.83 -4.67 2.12
C GLU A 137 -7.76 -5.95 2.96
N LEU A 138 -8.50 -5.98 4.08
CA LEU A 138 -8.57 -7.15 4.95
C LEU A 138 -9.05 -8.39 4.19
N ARG A 139 -10.11 -8.26 3.39
CA ARG A 139 -10.63 -9.38 2.57
C ARG A 139 -9.60 -9.86 1.54
N LEU A 140 -8.90 -8.94 0.88
CA LEU A 140 -7.85 -9.31 -0.08
C LEU A 140 -6.69 -10.06 0.60
N ARG A 141 -6.26 -9.61 1.79
CA ARG A 141 -5.22 -10.29 2.59
C ARG A 141 -5.68 -11.68 3.06
N GLN A 142 -6.94 -11.84 3.46
CA GLN A 142 -7.53 -13.15 3.78
C GLN A 142 -7.50 -14.11 2.59
N PHE A 143 -7.86 -13.63 1.39
CA PHE A 143 -7.79 -14.44 0.18
C PHE A 143 -6.35 -14.84 -0.16
N ALA A 144 -5.40 -13.90 -0.07
CA ALA A 144 -3.99 -14.17 -0.33
C ALA A 144 -3.42 -15.24 0.63
N MET A 145 -3.65 -15.08 1.94
CA MET A 145 -3.26 -16.07 2.95
C MET A 145 -3.88 -17.45 2.66
N SER A 146 -5.17 -17.49 2.30
CA SER A 146 -5.86 -18.76 2.03
C SER A 146 -5.30 -19.45 0.78
N ALA A 147 -5.03 -18.68 -0.28
CA ALA A 147 -4.43 -19.18 -1.50
C ALA A 147 -3.01 -19.76 -1.25
N ALA A 148 -2.18 -19.07 -0.48
CA ALA A 148 -0.84 -19.55 -0.13
C ALA A 148 -0.90 -20.86 0.67
N LYS A 149 -1.80 -20.97 1.66
CA LYS A 149 -2.03 -22.22 2.42
C LYS A 149 -2.44 -23.38 1.51
N LEU A 150 -3.33 -23.13 0.54
CA LEU A 150 -3.75 -24.14 -0.44
C LEU A 150 -2.59 -24.58 -1.33
N GLN A 151 -1.76 -23.64 -1.81
CA GLN A 151 -0.60 -23.96 -2.64
C GLN A 151 0.41 -24.86 -1.91
N VAL A 152 0.68 -24.59 -0.64
CA VAL A 152 1.55 -25.44 0.20
C VAL A 152 0.95 -26.84 0.36
N LYS A 153 -0.37 -26.93 0.59
CA LYS A 153 -1.06 -28.23 0.72
C LYS A 153 -0.98 -29.05 -0.56
N ILE A 154 -1.22 -28.42 -1.72
CA ILE A 154 -1.12 -29.08 -3.03
C ILE A 154 0.32 -29.58 -3.25
N GLY A 155 1.33 -28.74 -2.98
CA GLY A 155 2.73 -29.12 -3.14
C GLY A 155 3.12 -30.35 -2.33
N LYS A 156 2.61 -30.48 -1.09
CA LYS A 156 2.85 -31.66 -0.22
C LYS A 156 2.13 -32.93 -0.67
N LEU A 157 1.05 -32.82 -1.43
CA LEU A 157 0.29 -33.96 -1.96
C LEU A 157 0.85 -34.46 -3.30
N SER A 158 1.66 -33.65 -3.98
CA SER A 158 2.28 -33.98 -5.27
C SER A 158 3.71 -34.54 -5.16
N THR A 159 4.22 -34.68 -3.93
CA THR A 159 5.52 -35.28 -3.56
C THR A 159 5.30 -36.56 -2.79
#